data_AF-X0YKH7-F1
#
_entry.id   AF-X0YKH7-F1
#
_cell.length_a   1.000
_cell.length_b   1.000
_cell.length_c   1.000
_cell.angle_alpha   90.00
_cell.angle_beta   90.00
_cell.angle_gamma   90.00
#
_symmetry.space_group_name_H-M   'P 1'
#
loop_
_entity.id
_entity.type
_entity.pdbx_description
1 polymer ?
#
loop_
_entity_poly.entity_id
_entity_poly.type
_entity_poly.pdbx_seq_one_letter_code
_entity_poly.pdbx_strand_id
1 'polypeptide(L)'
;GEDGQLQAILSARKLAYTGSGPGACRLAFDKRVSKNVFIAAGIRTPKAIEFNGKTNARQLRDELAYIADKFVVKPAKQGSSVGISIVEGAKATVKAARRCFKKFGNCIIEQYIAGREITVGILNGQGLPIIEIRSATGFYDYKAKYLDRRTEFLFDTIKDDHTRAEIARLGLKCFKALTCLAFTRVDFILADDGRLYALELNTTPGFTEHSLLPKAAERADIPMPQLCLSIVKAALESRPTMLQRKMPGNMTVIKAQVPLAEVSNYDSSLKSVTGGQGSYSMTLSHYEQVPSNVQQQVVAQYAKKSSE
;
A
#
# COMPACT_ATOMS: atom_id res chain seq x y z
N GLY A 1 7.05 6.55 2.45
CA GLY A 1 6.21 6.53 1.22
C GLY A 1 4.90 5.83 1.49
N GLU A 2 4.95 4.64 2.09
CA GLU A 2 3.77 3.82 2.43
C GLU A 2 3.38 3.89 3.91
N ASP A 3 4.25 4.48 4.73
CA ASP A 3 4.19 4.56 6.20
C ASP A 3 3.46 5.81 6.74
N GLY A 4 2.90 6.61 5.84
CA GLY A 4 2.12 7.80 6.18
C GLY A 4 2.93 9.09 6.31
N GLN A 5 4.27 9.05 6.28
CA GLN A 5 5.08 10.26 6.45
C GLN A 5 4.90 11.24 5.27
N LEU A 6 4.99 10.73 4.04
CA LEU A 6 4.78 11.54 2.84
C LEU A 6 3.34 12.07 2.77
N GLN A 7 2.36 11.21 3.09
CA GLN A 7 0.94 11.57 3.14
C GLN A 7 0.69 12.69 4.15
N ALA A 8 1.38 12.70 5.29
CA ALA A 8 1.27 13.75 6.29
C ALA A 8 1.80 15.09 5.76
N ILE A 9 2.95 15.09 5.07
CA ILE A 9 3.51 16.28 4.43
C ILE A 9 2.54 16.83 3.37
N LEU A 10 2.03 15.98 2.49
CA LEU A 10 1.08 16.37 1.43
C LEU A 10 -0.23 16.91 2.02
N SER A 11 -0.73 16.30 3.09
CA SER A 11 -1.93 16.75 3.80
C SER A 11 -1.72 18.12 4.46
N ALA A 12 -0.57 18.33 5.12
CA ALA A 12 -0.22 19.61 5.73
C ALA A 12 -0.11 20.74 4.68
N ARG A 13 0.34 20.41 3.48
CA ARG A 13 0.43 21.32 2.33
C ARG A 13 -0.89 21.46 1.55
N LYS A 14 -1.98 20.80 1.96
CA LYS A 14 -3.28 20.79 1.26
C LYS A 14 -3.18 20.35 -0.21
N LEU A 15 -2.24 19.46 -0.51
CA LEU A 15 -2.07 18.87 -1.84
C LEU A 15 -2.93 17.59 -1.94
N ALA A 16 -3.60 17.40 -3.08
CA ALA A 16 -4.22 16.11 -3.39
C ALA A 16 -3.15 15.05 -3.62
N TYR A 17 -3.43 13.82 -3.17
CA TYR A 17 -2.59 12.66 -3.39
C TYR A 17 -3.43 11.39 -3.39
N THR A 18 -2.95 10.37 -4.11
CA THR A 18 -3.65 9.11 -4.29
C THR A 18 -3.56 8.22 -3.06
N GLY A 19 -4.55 7.32 -2.91
CA GLY A 19 -4.56 6.31 -1.86
C GLY A 19 -5.00 6.83 -0.49
N SER A 20 -4.57 6.11 0.54
CA SER A 20 -5.01 6.30 1.92
C SER A 20 -4.33 7.47 2.62
N GLY A 21 -4.98 8.02 3.65
CA GLY A 21 -4.43 9.10 4.48
C GLY A 21 -3.29 8.64 5.40
N PRO A 22 -2.58 9.59 6.07
CA PRO A 22 -1.41 9.27 6.89
C PRO A 22 -1.70 8.32 8.05
N GLY A 23 -2.87 8.44 8.69
CA GLY A 23 -3.31 7.55 9.77
C GLY A 23 -3.47 6.12 9.30
N ALA A 24 -4.26 5.90 8.24
CA ALA A 24 -4.48 4.60 7.63
C ALA A 24 -3.17 3.94 7.18
N CYS A 25 -2.30 4.69 6.49
CA CYS A 25 -0.97 4.21 6.08
C CYS A 25 -0.12 3.77 7.27
N ARG A 26 -0.10 4.55 8.36
CA ARG A 26 0.68 4.21 9.56
C ARG A 26 0.14 2.95 10.27
N LEU A 27 -1.18 2.81 10.35
CA LEU A 27 -1.83 1.64 10.95
C LEU A 27 -1.56 0.38 10.12
N ALA A 28 -1.67 0.47 8.80
CA ALA A 28 -1.47 -0.65 7.89
C ALA A 28 0.00 -1.10 7.81
N PHE A 29 0.95 -0.14 7.78
CA PHE A 29 2.37 -0.44 7.58
C PHE A 29 3.02 -1.17 8.77
N ASP A 30 2.52 -0.96 9.99
CA ASP A 30 2.94 -1.71 11.17
C ASP A 30 2.10 -2.99 11.32
N LYS A 31 2.71 -4.15 11.06
CA LYS A 31 2.03 -5.46 11.06
C LYS A 31 1.41 -5.83 12.41
N ARG A 32 2.00 -5.35 13.51
CA ARG A 32 1.46 -5.58 14.86
C ARG A 32 0.21 -4.73 15.07
N VAL A 33 0.26 -3.46 14.67
CA VAL A 33 -0.86 -2.54 14.84
C VAL A 33 -2.04 -2.94 13.96
N SER A 34 -1.79 -3.21 12.67
CA SER A 34 -2.84 -3.66 11.74
C SER A 34 -3.51 -4.96 12.20
N LYS A 35 -2.75 -5.93 12.71
CA LYS A 35 -3.31 -7.14 13.34
C LYS A 35 -4.24 -6.85 14.50
N ASN A 36 -3.84 -5.97 15.41
CA ASN A 36 -4.68 -5.63 16.56
C ASN A 36 -5.99 -4.97 16.09
N VAL A 37 -5.93 -4.12 15.06
CA VAL A 37 -7.11 -3.54 14.42
C VAL A 37 -7.99 -4.63 13.79
N PHE A 38 -7.40 -5.60 13.09
CA PHE A 38 -8.13 -6.72 12.51
C PHE A 38 -8.82 -7.57 13.58
N ILE A 39 -8.11 -7.93 14.65
CA ILE A 39 -8.66 -8.70 15.77
C ILE A 39 -9.82 -7.94 16.43
N ALA A 40 -9.65 -6.65 16.70
CA ALA A 40 -10.71 -5.80 17.27
C ALA A 40 -11.93 -5.71 16.33
N ALA A 41 -11.72 -5.76 15.02
CA ALA A 41 -12.77 -5.84 14.02
C ALA A 41 -13.34 -7.27 13.84
N GLY A 42 -12.95 -8.26 14.64
CA GLY A 42 -13.40 -9.65 14.51
C GLY A 42 -12.91 -10.34 13.23
N ILE A 43 -11.75 -9.91 12.71
CA ILE A 43 -11.08 -10.51 11.55
C ILE A 43 -9.99 -11.43 12.06
N ARG A 44 -10.03 -12.68 11.63
CA ARG A 44 -9.05 -13.70 12.03
C ARG A 44 -7.71 -13.43 11.37
N THR A 45 -6.65 -13.62 12.15
CA THR A 45 -5.27 -13.42 11.75
C THR A 45 -4.40 -14.44 12.50
N PRO A 46 -3.20 -14.83 12.00
CA PRO A 46 -2.38 -15.81 12.72
C PRO A 46 -2.07 -15.37 14.16
N LYS A 47 -2.05 -16.28 15.14
CA LYS A 47 -1.54 -15.92 16.48
C LYS A 47 -0.13 -15.35 16.35
N ALA A 48 0.16 -14.28 17.09
CA ALA A 48 1.40 -13.55 16.92
C ALA A 48 1.96 -13.05 18.25
N ILE A 49 3.29 -13.05 18.35
CA ILE A 49 4.04 -12.49 19.47
C ILE A 49 4.99 -11.40 18.95
N GLU A 50 5.12 -10.30 19.71
CA GLU A 50 6.10 -9.26 19.43
C GLU A 50 7.48 -9.64 19.99
N PHE A 51 8.52 -9.43 19.17
CA PHE A 51 9.91 -9.50 19.60
C PHE A 51 10.56 -8.12 19.51
N ASN A 52 11.05 -7.61 20.64
CA ASN A 52 11.74 -6.34 20.77
C ASN A 52 12.92 -6.44 21.77
N GLY A 53 13.59 -5.31 22.02
CA GLY A 53 14.76 -5.27 22.90
C GLY A 53 14.52 -5.66 24.36
N LYS A 54 13.25 -5.76 24.80
CA LYS A 54 12.85 -6.15 26.16
C LYS A 54 12.41 -7.61 26.24
N THR A 55 12.37 -8.34 25.13
CA THR A 55 11.85 -9.71 25.09
C THR A 55 12.79 -10.70 25.80
N ASN A 56 12.26 -11.42 26.80
CA ASN A 56 12.97 -12.52 27.44
C ASN A 56 12.94 -13.77 26.54
N ALA A 57 14.11 -14.18 26.05
CA ALA A 57 14.23 -15.26 25.09
C ALA A 57 13.86 -16.65 25.64
N ARG A 58 14.04 -16.90 26.95
CA ARG A 58 13.66 -18.18 27.57
C ARG A 58 12.14 -18.28 27.66
N GLN A 59 11.51 -17.25 28.22
CA GLN A 59 10.06 -17.16 28.30
C GLN A 59 9.40 -17.25 26.93
N LEU A 60 9.92 -16.50 25.95
CA LEU A 60 9.41 -16.56 24.58
C LEU A 60 9.51 -17.96 23.97
N ARG A 61 10.62 -18.67 24.18
CA ARG A 61 10.78 -20.03 23.66
C ARG A 61 9.71 -20.95 24.25
N ASP A 62 9.48 -20.85 25.55
CA ASP A 62 8.51 -21.70 26.24
C ASP A 62 7.09 -21.36 25.74
N GLU A 63 6.75 -20.08 25.60
CA GLU A 63 5.48 -19.62 25.02
C GLU A 63 5.26 -20.13 23.57
N LEU A 64 6.28 -20.02 22.71
CA LEU A 64 6.21 -20.50 21.33
C LEU A 64 5.96 -22.01 21.27
N ALA A 65 6.57 -22.80 22.16
CA ALA A 65 6.37 -24.25 22.17
C ALA A 65 4.92 -24.68 22.44
N TYR A 66 4.09 -23.81 23.05
CA TYR A 66 2.66 -24.06 23.24
C TYR A 66 1.77 -23.56 22.09
N ILE A 67 2.30 -22.75 21.18
CA ILE A 67 1.51 -22.11 20.12
C ILE A 67 1.45 -22.96 18.86
N ALA A 68 2.62 -23.39 18.35
CA ALA A 68 2.75 -24.12 17.10
C ALA A 68 4.16 -24.71 16.96
N ASP A 69 4.35 -25.61 15.99
CA ASP A 69 5.67 -26.17 15.66
C ASP A 69 6.40 -25.35 14.58
N LYS A 70 5.70 -24.48 13.85
CA LYS A 70 6.24 -23.71 12.73
C LYS A 70 5.78 -22.26 12.79
N PHE A 71 6.69 -21.34 12.52
CA PHE A 71 6.50 -19.90 12.68
C PHE A 71 7.00 -19.11 11.48
N VAL A 72 6.45 -17.92 11.32
CA VAL A 72 6.92 -16.90 10.37
C VAL A 72 7.42 -15.69 11.15
N VAL A 73 8.71 -15.40 11.05
CA VAL A 73 9.33 -14.21 11.63
C VAL A 73 9.39 -13.12 10.56
N LYS A 74 8.83 -11.94 10.85
CA LYS A 74 8.73 -10.81 9.92
C LYS A 74 9.12 -9.50 10.60
N PRO A 75 9.84 -8.57 9.95
CA PRO A 75 9.99 -7.22 10.49
C PRO A 75 8.63 -6.56 10.68
N ALA A 76 8.45 -5.79 11.76
CA ALA A 76 7.16 -5.17 12.06
C ALA A 76 6.77 -4.10 11.02
N LYS A 77 7.76 -3.41 10.44
CA LYS A 77 7.58 -2.26 9.55
C LYS A 77 8.44 -2.39 8.29
N GLN A 78 8.14 -3.38 7.47
CA GLN A 78 8.74 -3.59 6.15
C GLN A 78 7.70 -4.09 5.15
N GLY A 79 7.85 -3.70 3.89
CA GLY A 79 7.08 -4.19 2.75
C GLY A 79 7.80 -5.29 1.98
N SER A 80 7.17 -5.75 0.90
CA SER A 80 7.81 -6.60 -0.13
C SER A 80 8.45 -7.90 0.38
N SER A 81 7.91 -8.48 1.45
CA SER A 81 8.44 -9.70 2.08
C SER A 81 9.91 -9.64 2.52
N VAL A 82 10.47 -8.44 2.66
CA VAL A 82 11.88 -8.27 3.07
C VAL A 82 12.06 -8.74 4.50
N GLY A 83 13.07 -9.59 4.72
CA GLY A 83 13.43 -10.06 6.05
C GLY A 83 12.51 -11.12 6.65
N ILE A 84 11.56 -11.66 5.87
CA ILE A 84 10.70 -12.75 6.32
C ILE A 84 11.49 -14.06 6.36
N SER A 85 11.27 -14.86 7.40
CA SER A 85 11.78 -16.23 7.50
C SER A 85 10.72 -17.17 8.06
N ILE A 86 10.59 -18.36 7.47
CA ILE A 86 9.76 -19.44 7.99
C ILE A 86 10.68 -20.41 8.73
N VAL A 87 10.32 -20.77 9.95
CA VAL A 87 11.20 -21.51 10.86
C VAL A 87 10.41 -22.56 11.62
N GLU A 88 10.99 -23.76 11.75
CA GLU A 88 10.44 -24.86 12.53
C GLU A 88 11.11 -24.92 13.91
N GLY A 89 10.29 -25.08 14.96
CA GLY A 89 10.69 -25.18 16.35
C GLY A 89 10.91 -23.83 17.04
N ALA A 90 10.51 -23.77 18.31
CA ALA A 90 10.60 -22.57 19.15
C ALA A 90 12.05 -22.04 19.29
N LYS A 91 13.03 -22.93 19.50
CA LYS A 91 14.44 -22.54 19.67
C LYS A 91 15.01 -21.85 18.43
N ALA A 92 14.74 -22.40 17.25
CA ALA A 92 15.21 -21.82 15.99
C ALA A 92 14.49 -20.49 15.70
N THR A 93 13.21 -20.41 16.04
CA THR A 93 12.39 -19.19 15.90
C THR A 93 12.95 -18.03 16.72
N VAL A 94 13.31 -18.25 17.99
CA VAL A 94 13.98 -17.22 18.82
C VAL A 94 15.30 -16.76 18.19
N LYS A 95 16.09 -17.68 17.61
CA LYS A 95 17.34 -17.32 16.91
C LYS A 95 17.05 -16.46 15.67
N ALA A 96 15.99 -16.76 14.92
CA ALA A 96 15.58 -15.99 13.75
C ALA A 96 15.06 -14.60 14.13
N ALA A 97 14.23 -14.51 15.17
CA ALA A 97 13.74 -13.23 15.70
C ALA A 97 14.88 -12.31 16.14
N ARG A 98 15.90 -12.83 16.82
CA ARG A 98 17.12 -12.05 17.15
C ARG A 98 17.86 -11.52 15.93
N ARG A 99 18.00 -12.34 14.86
CA ARG A 99 18.63 -11.90 13.61
C ARG A 99 17.80 -10.82 12.91
N CYS A 100 16.48 -11.02 12.85
CA CYS A 100 15.56 -10.03 12.32
C CYS A 100 15.66 -8.71 13.09
N PHE A 101 15.66 -8.79 14.43
CA PHE A 101 15.78 -7.63 15.30
C PHE A 101 17.06 -6.84 15.08
N LYS A 102 18.21 -7.52 15.04
CA LYS A 102 19.51 -6.88 14.79
C LYS A 102 19.55 -6.15 13.45
N LYS A 103 18.82 -6.64 12.43
CA LYS A 103 18.85 -6.08 11.07
C LYS A 103 17.78 -5.03 10.82
N PHE A 104 16.58 -5.19 11.37
CA PHE A 104 15.39 -4.42 10.99
C PHE A 104 14.65 -3.78 12.19
N GLY A 105 15.12 -3.99 13.43
CA GLY A 105 14.40 -3.58 14.64
C GLY A 105 13.24 -4.51 14.98
N ASN A 106 12.24 -4.03 15.71
CA ASN A 106 11.12 -4.85 16.21
C ASN A 106 10.53 -5.76 15.12
N CYS A 107 10.21 -6.99 15.50
CA CYS A 107 9.66 -8.00 14.61
C CYS A 107 8.46 -8.71 15.24
N ILE A 108 7.69 -9.35 14.39
CA ILE A 108 6.54 -10.16 14.76
C ILE A 108 6.82 -11.62 14.42
N ILE A 109 6.43 -12.51 15.33
CA ILE A 109 6.51 -13.96 15.17
C ILE A 109 5.09 -14.47 15.07
N GLU A 110 4.70 -14.96 13.90
CA GLU A 110 3.37 -15.48 13.63
C GLU A 110 3.39 -17.01 13.60
N GLN A 111 2.34 -17.66 14.10
CA GLN A 111 2.13 -19.08 13.79
C GLN A 111 2.04 -19.26 12.28
N TYR A 112 2.68 -20.30 11.74
CA TYR A 112 2.55 -20.65 10.34
C TYR A 112 1.16 -21.22 10.08
N ILE A 113 0.47 -20.71 9.06
CA ILE A 113 -0.81 -21.24 8.59
C ILE A 113 -0.54 -21.93 7.24
N ALA A 114 -0.76 -23.24 7.19
CA ALA A 114 -0.77 -23.98 5.93
C ALA A 114 -2.05 -23.67 5.16
N GLY A 115 -1.93 -23.47 3.85
CA GLY A 115 -3.06 -23.18 2.99
C GLY A 115 -2.67 -22.41 1.73
N ARG A 116 -3.68 -21.91 1.03
CA ARG A 116 -3.51 -21.16 -0.22
C ARG A 116 -3.34 -19.68 0.06
N GLU A 117 -2.39 -19.04 -0.61
CA GLU A 117 -2.19 -17.61 -0.54
C GLU A 117 -3.16 -16.90 -1.48
N ILE A 118 -4.00 -16.04 -0.91
CA ILE A 118 -5.09 -15.36 -1.60
C ILE A 118 -4.90 -13.87 -1.44
N THR A 119 -5.15 -13.11 -2.49
CA THR A 119 -5.19 -11.65 -2.42
C THR A 119 -6.47 -11.10 -3.02
N VAL A 120 -6.95 -10.00 -2.44
CA VAL A 120 -8.10 -9.24 -2.96
C VAL A 120 -7.74 -7.76 -3.01
N GLY A 121 -7.84 -7.20 -4.21
CA GLY A 121 -7.77 -5.75 -4.41
C GLY A 121 -9.06 -5.08 -3.95
N ILE A 122 -8.96 -3.93 -3.29
CA ILE A 122 -10.11 -3.08 -3.03
C ILE A 122 -9.93 -1.81 -3.87
N LEU A 123 -10.95 -1.42 -4.62
CA LEU A 123 -11.00 -0.19 -5.39
C LEU A 123 -12.31 0.54 -5.05
N ASN A 124 -12.21 1.77 -4.57
CA ASN A 124 -13.32 2.63 -4.18
C ASN A 124 -14.37 1.93 -3.28
N GLY A 125 -13.89 1.12 -2.33
CA GLY A 125 -14.75 0.38 -1.40
C GLY A 125 -15.42 -0.86 -1.98
N GLN A 126 -15.01 -1.32 -3.17
CA GLN A 126 -15.47 -2.55 -3.80
C GLN A 126 -14.32 -3.55 -3.93
N GLY A 127 -14.61 -4.84 -3.73
CA GLY A 127 -13.66 -5.92 -3.95
C GLY A 127 -13.50 -6.22 -5.44
N LEU A 128 -12.25 -6.30 -5.89
CA LEU A 128 -11.89 -6.79 -7.22
C LEU A 128 -11.81 -8.32 -7.24
N PRO A 129 -11.77 -8.95 -8.43
CA PRO A 129 -11.56 -10.39 -8.59
C PRO A 129 -10.43 -10.93 -7.71
N ILE A 130 -10.70 -12.08 -7.09
CA ILE A 130 -9.78 -12.76 -6.18
C ILE A 130 -8.65 -13.41 -6.98
N ILE A 131 -7.42 -13.24 -6.52
CA ILE A 131 -6.24 -13.88 -7.10
C ILE A 131 -5.69 -14.90 -6.10
N GLU A 132 -5.49 -16.13 -6.56
CA GLU A 132 -4.67 -17.13 -5.86
C GLU A 132 -3.22 -17.02 -6.36
N ILE A 133 -2.29 -16.93 -5.42
CA ILE A 133 -0.86 -16.81 -5.69
C ILE A 133 -0.23 -18.19 -5.46
N ARG A 134 0.31 -18.79 -6.52
CA ARG A 134 1.08 -20.04 -6.41
C ARG A 134 2.53 -19.76 -6.73
N SER A 135 3.37 -19.74 -5.69
CA SER A 135 4.82 -19.67 -5.88
C SER A 135 5.40 -21.06 -6.09
N ALA A 136 6.35 -21.20 -7.03
CA ALA A 136 7.07 -22.46 -7.27
C ALA A 136 7.91 -22.93 -6.07
N THR A 137 8.24 -22.03 -5.14
CA THR A 137 9.06 -22.31 -3.94
C THR A 137 8.23 -22.54 -2.68
N GLY A 138 6.90 -22.51 -2.77
CA GLY A 138 5.99 -22.69 -1.62
C GLY A 138 5.87 -21.48 -0.69
N PHE A 139 6.57 -20.37 -0.97
CA PHE A 139 6.44 -19.10 -0.23
C PHE A 139 6.60 -17.89 -1.14
N TYR A 140 5.66 -16.93 -1.05
CA TYR A 140 5.68 -15.69 -1.83
C TYR A 140 6.61 -14.62 -1.25
N ASP A 141 7.91 -14.89 -1.34
CA ASP A 141 8.97 -13.96 -0.93
C ASP A 141 9.26 -12.85 -1.96
N TYR A 142 10.24 -12.00 -1.67
CA TYR A 142 10.67 -10.93 -2.57
C TYR A 142 11.09 -11.47 -3.95
N LYS A 143 11.77 -12.61 -4.01
CA LYS A 143 12.20 -13.21 -5.28
C LYS A 143 10.98 -13.66 -6.06
N ALA A 144 10.02 -14.32 -5.42
CA ALA A 144 8.77 -14.72 -6.05
C ALA A 144 7.92 -13.52 -6.56
N LYS A 145 7.99 -12.37 -5.88
CA LYS A 145 7.27 -11.13 -6.21
C LYS A 145 7.83 -10.36 -7.41
N TYR A 146 9.15 -10.40 -7.63
CA TYR A 146 9.81 -9.50 -8.59
C TYR A 146 10.78 -10.18 -9.57
N LEU A 147 11.20 -11.41 -9.31
CA LEU A 147 12.28 -12.08 -10.07
C LEU A 147 11.85 -13.44 -10.63
N ASP A 148 10.98 -14.18 -9.93
CA ASP A 148 10.57 -15.52 -10.37
C ASP A 148 9.42 -15.45 -11.37
N ARG A 149 9.68 -15.87 -12.61
CA ARG A 149 8.66 -15.98 -13.66
C ARG A 149 7.75 -17.20 -13.49
N ARG A 150 8.01 -18.08 -12.51
CA ARG A 150 7.23 -19.29 -12.25
C ARG A 150 6.13 -19.08 -11.20
N THR A 151 5.99 -17.87 -10.65
CA THR A 151 4.83 -17.55 -9.81
C THR A 151 3.59 -17.42 -10.70
N GLU A 152 2.57 -18.21 -10.42
CA GLU A 152 1.29 -18.15 -11.12
C GLU A 152 0.29 -17.26 -10.35
N PHE A 153 -0.43 -16.42 -11.10
CA PHE A 153 -1.52 -15.60 -10.59
C PHE A 153 -2.82 -16.12 -11.20
N LEU A 154 -3.55 -16.89 -10.43
CA LEU A 154 -4.69 -17.66 -10.91
C LEU A 154 -6.00 -17.00 -10.48
N PHE A 155 -6.95 -16.99 -11.39
CA PHE A 155 -8.33 -16.55 -11.15
C PHE A 155 -9.25 -17.76 -11.07
N ASP A 156 -10.43 -17.56 -10.47
CA ASP A 156 -11.53 -18.54 -10.47
C ASP A 156 -11.17 -19.91 -9.88
N THR A 157 -10.13 -19.98 -9.04
CA THR A 157 -9.70 -21.21 -8.33
C THR A 157 -10.58 -21.52 -7.12
N ILE A 158 -11.26 -20.50 -6.56
CA ILE A 158 -12.22 -20.64 -5.47
C ILE A 158 -13.61 -20.89 -6.06
N LYS A 159 -14.00 -22.16 -6.18
CA LYS A 159 -15.29 -22.55 -6.78
C LYS A 159 -16.50 -22.30 -5.88
N ASP A 160 -16.30 -22.30 -4.56
CA ASP A 160 -17.37 -22.05 -3.60
C ASP A 160 -17.73 -20.56 -3.51
N ASP A 161 -18.99 -20.25 -3.80
CA ASP A 161 -19.53 -18.89 -3.85
C ASP A 161 -19.52 -18.22 -2.48
N HIS A 162 -19.82 -18.99 -1.43
CA HIS A 162 -19.81 -18.49 -0.06
C HIS A 162 -18.39 -18.04 0.36
N THR A 163 -17.37 -18.85 0.03
CA THR A 163 -15.97 -18.52 0.28
C THR A 163 -15.54 -17.28 -0.50
N ARG A 164 -15.94 -17.15 -1.78
CA ARG A 164 -15.63 -15.93 -2.57
C ARG A 164 -16.26 -14.69 -1.94
N ALA A 165 -17.53 -14.76 -1.56
CA ALA A 165 -18.24 -13.67 -0.90
C ALA A 165 -17.57 -13.31 0.43
N GLU A 166 -17.14 -14.30 1.20
CA GLU A 166 -16.46 -14.09 2.48
C GLU A 166 -15.09 -13.43 2.32
N ILE A 167 -14.28 -13.82 1.31
CA ILE A 167 -13.00 -13.17 1.01
C ILE A 167 -13.21 -11.69 0.67
N ALA A 168 -14.15 -11.38 -0.23
CA ALA A 168 -14.46 -10.01 -0.61
C ALA A 168 -14.96 -9.18 0.59
N ARG A 169 -15.86 -9.77 1.40
CA ARG A 169 -16.41 -9.14 2.60
C ARG A 169 -15.31 -8.85 3.63
N LEU A 170 -14.43 -9.80 3.91
CA LEU A 170 -13.32 -9.63 4.86
C LEU A 170 -12.29 -8.63 4.33
N GLY A 171 -11.96 -8.64 3.04
CA GLY A 171 -11.11 -7.64 2.41
C GLY A 171 -11.64 -6.22 2.60
N LEU A 172 -12.94 -6.02 2.35
CA LEU A 172 -13.60 -4.73 2.59
C LEU A 172 -13.66 -4.37 4.09
N LYS A 173 -13.82 -5.37 4.96
CA LYS A 173 -13.79 -5.16 6.42
C LYS A 173 -12.41 -4.69 6.90
N CYS A 174 -11.32 -5.30 6.40
CA CYS A 174 -9.94 -4.85 6.65
C CYS A 174 -9.73 -3.40 6.18
N PHE A 175 -10.16 -3.08 4.95
CA PHE A 175 -10.08 -1.75 4.37
C PHE A 175 -10.77 -0.70 5.25
N LYS A 176 -12.02 -0.97 5.67
CA LYS A 176 -12.79 -0.07 6.53
C LYS A 176 -12.20 0.06 7.93
N ALA A 177 -11.77 -1.05 8.54
CA ALA A 177 -11.19 -1.06 9.88
C ALA A 177 -9.92 -0.21 9.99
N LEU A 178 -9.11 -0.17 8.92
CA LEU A 178 -7.91 0.66 8.83
C LEU A 178 -8.17 2.06 8.24
N THR A 179 -9.44 2.47 8.08
CA THR A 179 -9.84 3.77 7.51
C THR A 179 -9.18 4.09 6.17
N CYS A 180 -8.94 3.05 5.36
CA CYS A 180 -8.30 3.17 4.06
C CYS A 180 -9.23 3.84 3.03
N LEU A 181 -8.64 4.42 2.00
CA LEU A 181 -9.32 5.13 0.92
C LEU A 181 -8.78 4.72 -0.45
N ALA A 182 -9.62 4.93 -1.47
CA ALA A 182 -9.33 4.77 -2.90
C ALA A 182 -8.95 3.36 -3.32
N PHE A 183 -7.79 2.84 -2.92
CA PHE A 183 -7.37 1.51 -3.31
C PHE A 183 -6.42 0.88 -2.29
N THR A 184 -6.52 -0.45 -2.13
CA THR A 184 -5.62 -1.25 -1.30
C THR A 184 -5.53 -2.67 -1.85
N ARG A 185 -4.62 -3.47 -1.29
CA ARG A 185 -4.62 -4.92 -1.48
C ARG A 185 -4.56 -5.62 -0.13
N VAL A 186 -5.43 -6.60 0.10
CA VAL A 186 -5.45 -7.40 1.34
C VAL A 186 -5.01 -8.81 1.03
N ASP A 187 -4.02 -9.29 1.77
CA ASP A 187 -3.42 -10.61 1.59
C ASP A 187 -3.92 -11.55 2.71
N PHE A 188 -4.33 -12.76 2.33
CA PHE A 188 -4.92 -13.78 3.19
C PHE A 188 -4.23 -15.14 2.98
N ILE A 189 -4.29 -16.00 4.00
CA ILE A 189 -4.20 -17.45 3.80
C ILE A 189 -5.61 -18.04 3.93
N LEU A 190 -6.03 -18.79 2.92
CA LEU A 190 -7.16 -19.72 3.01
C LEU A 190 -6.61 -21.07 3.47
N ALA A 191 -6.79 -21.35 4.75
CA ALA A 191 -6.28 -22.57 5.38
C ALA A 191 -7.00 -23.81 4.85
N ASP A 192 -6.36 -24.97 5.02
CA ASP A 192 -6.90 -26.27 4.56
C ASP A 192 -8.23 -26.63 5.26
N ASP A 193 -8.48 -26.07 6.44
CA ASP A 193 -9.75 -26.18 7.19
C ASP A 193 -10.85 -25.21 6.70
N GLY A 194 -10.58 -24.46 5.62
CA GLY A 194 -11.49 -23.47 5.03
C GLY A 194 -11.51 -22.11 5.72
N ARG A 195 -10.73 -21.90 6.78
CA ARG A 195 -10.72 -20.60 7.48
C ARG A 195 -9.79 -19.60 6.80
N LEU A 196 -10.21 -18.34 6.79
CA LEU A 196 -9.41 -17.22 6.29
C LEU A 196 -8.63 -16.52 7.40
N TYR A 197 -7.36 -16.24 7.12
CA TYR A 197 -6.44 -15.54 8.00
C TYR A 197 -5.88 -14.32 7.28
N ALA A 198 -6.27 -13.12 7.69
CA ALA A 198 -5.71 -11.87 7.16
C ALA A 198 -4.24 -11.75 7.59
N LEU A 199 -3.35 -11.53 6.63
CA LEU A 199 -1.92 -11.34 6.86
C LEU A 199 -1.57 -9.87 6.99
N GLU A 200 -1.91 -9.08 5.96
CA GLU A 200 -1.60 -7.65 5.89
C GLU A 200 -2.50 -6.94 4.88
N LEU A 201 -2.56 -5.61 5.00
CA LEU A 201 -3.16 -4.72 4.02
C LEU A 201 -2.08 -3.78 3.49
N ASN A 202 -1.96 -3.71 2.17
CA ASN A 202 -1.04 -2.82 1.47
C ASN A 202 -1.83 -1.59 0.98
N THR A 203 -1.43 -0.39 1.45
CA THR A 203 -2.08 0.88 1.11
C THR A 203 -1.60 1.49 -0.20
N THR A 204 -0.47 1.01 -0.72
CA THR A 204 0.13 1.43 -2.00
C THR A 204 0.64 0.20 -2.76
N PRO A 205 -0.26 -0.72 -3.18
CA PRO A 205 0.15 -1.86 -4.01
C PRO A 205 0.85 -1.41 -5.30
N GLY A 206 1.75 -2.26 -5.81
CA GLY A 206 2.51 -1.99 -7.03
C GLY A 206 1.64 -1.90 -8.30
N PHE A 207 2.22 -1.30 -9.35
CA PHE A 207 1.62 -1.09 -10.67
C PHE A 207 2.51 -1.58 -11.84
N THR A 208 3.45 -2.48 -11.55
CA THR A 208 4.27 -3.15 -12.59
C THR A 208 3.46 -4.23 -13.32
N GLU A 209 4.01 -4.80 -14.40
CA GLU A 209 3.38 -5.89 -15.17
C GLU A 209 3.05 -7.15 -14.32
N HIS A 210 3.76 -7.34 -13.21
CA HIS A 210 3.55 -8.44 -12.25
C HIS A 210 2.65 -8.05 -11.08
N SER A 211 2.13 -6.82 -11.04
CA SER A 211 1.36 -6.34 -9.89
C SER A 211 -0.10 -6.80 -9.91
N LEU A 212 -0.60 -7.15 -8.72
CA LEU A 212 -1.85 -7.88 -8.57
C LEU A 212 -3.10 -7.01 -8.63
N LEU A 213 -3.02 -5.76 -8.18
CA LEU A 213 -4.17 -4.84 -8.26
C LEU A 213 -4.53 -4.54 -9.73
N PRO A 214 -3.58 -4.18 -10.62
CA PRO A 214 -3.91 -4.03 -12.04
C PRO A 214 -4.44 -5.31 -12.69
N LYS A 215 -3.85 -6.48 -12.39
CA LYS A 215 -4.36 -7.77 -12.93
C LYS A 215 -5.80 -8.06 -12.50
N ALA A 216 -6.12 -7.81 -11.23
CA ALA A 216 -7.49 -7.97 -10.74
C ALA A 216 -8.46 -6.98 -11.42
N ALA A 217 -8.04 -5.73 -11.62
CA ALA A 217 -8.83 -4.73 -12.32
C ALA A 217 -9.08 -5.12 -13.79
N GLU A 218 -8.05 -5.57 -14.49
CA GLU A 218 -8.17 -6.05 -15.88
C GLU A 218 -9.12 -7.24 -15.98
N ARG A 219 -9.06 -8.19 -15.04
CA ARG A 219 -10.01 -9.31 -14.96
C ARG A 219 -11.46 -8.87 -14.76
N ALA A 220 -11.67 -7.68 -14.19
CA ALA A 220 -12.98 -7.05 -14.01
C ALA A 220 -13.33 -6.07 -15.17
N ASP A 221 -12.66 -6.19 -16.32
CA ASP A 221 -12.82 -5.32 -17.48
C ASP A 221 -12.53 -3.83 -17.20
N ILE A 222 -11.64 -3.56 -16.24
CA ILE A 222 -11.16 -2.21 -15.91
C ILE A 222 -9.73 -2.06 -16.45
N PRO A 223 -9.55 -1.46 -17.64
CA PRO A 223 -8.22 -1.27 -18.22
C PRO A 223 -7.38 -0.29 -17.40
N MET A 224 -6.04 -0.42 -17.46
CA MET A 224 -5.09 0.37 -16.67
C MET A 224 -5.36 1.90 -16.69
N PRO A 225 -5.64 2.55 -17.84
CA PRO A 225 -5.95 3.98 -17.85
C PRO A 225 -7.19 4.33 -17.01
N GLN A 226 -8.22 3.49 -17.04
CA GLN A 226 -9.45 3.67 -16.25
C GLN A 226 -9.24 3.40 -14.76
N LEU A 227 -8.39 2.43 -14.41
CA LEU A 227 -7.95 2.19 -13.04
C LEU A 227 -7.23 3.44 -12.48
N CYS A 228 -6.24 3.95 -13.20
CA CYS A 228 -5.50 5.16 -12.82
C CYS A 228 -6.42 6.37 -12.68
N LEU A 229 -7.33 6.57 -13.64
CA LEU A 229 -8.28 7.68 -13.60
C LEU A 229 -9.23 7.58 -12.39
N SER A 230 -9.72 6.36 -12.07
CA SER A 230 -10.57 6.12 -10.90
C SER A 230 -9.85 6.47 -9.59
N ILE A 231 -8.56 6.15 -9.48
CA ILE A 231 -7.73 6.47 -8.32
C ILE A 231 -7.50 7.97 -8.18
N VAL A 232 -7.24 8.67 -9.29
CA VAL A 232 -7.06 10.13 -9.30
C VAL A 232 -8.36 10.84 -8.93
N LYS A 233 -9.50 10.40 -9.47
CA LYS A 233 -10.83 10.95 -9.10
C LYS A 233 -11.09 10.81 -7.60
N ALA A 234 -10.87 9.63 -7.04
CA ALA A 234 -11.02 9.41 -5.60
C ALA A 234 -10.12 10.32 -4.76
N ALA A 235 -8.90 10.62 -5.23
CA ALA A 235 -7.99 11.54 -4.55
C ALA A 235 -8.52 12.99 -4.50
N LEU A 236 -9.10 13.45 -5.61
CA LEU A 236 -9.68 14.79 -5.76
C LEU A 236 -10.98 14.96 -4.97
N GLU A 237 -11.79 13.90 -4.86
CA GLU A 237 -13.07 13.93 -4.13
C GLU A 237 -12.89 13.84 -2.61
N SER A 238 -11.94 13.01 -2.15
CA SER A 238 -11.77 12.72 -0.71
C SER A 238 -11.01 13.79 0.07
N ARG A 239 -10.40 14.75 -0.61
CA ARG A 239 -9.53 15.76 0.02
C ARG A 239 -9.95 17.16 -0.45
N PRO A 240 -10.23 18.08 0.48
CA PRO A 240 -10.39 19.48 0.12
C PRO A 240 -9.05 20.00 -0.39
N THR A 241 -8.94 20.08 -1.71
CA THR A 241 -7.81 20.70 -2.38
C THR A 241 -8.03 22.21 -2.42
N MET A 242 -6.97 22.99 -2.61
CA MET A 242 -7.15 24.40 -3.02
C MET A 242 -7.92 24.52 -4.36
N LEU A 243 -8.06 23.42 -5.09
CA LEU A 243 -8.60 23.33 -6.45
C LEU A 243 -10.12 23.41 -6.55
N GLN A 244 -10.90 23.51 -5.46
CA GLN A 244 -12.36 23.53 -5.60
C GLN A 244 -13.05 24.61 -4.77
N ARG A 245 -13.54 25.64 -5.47
CA ARG A 245 -14.71 26.40 -5.06
C ARG A 245 -15.73 26.36 -6.20
N LYS A 246 -16.82 25.60 -6.04
CA LYS A 246 -17.95 25.64 -6.98
C LYS A 246 -18.61 27.03 -6.91
N MET A 247 -18.80 27.65 -8.07
CA MET A 247 -19.63 28.85 -8.25
C MET A 247 -21.03 28.43 -8.72
N PRO A 248 -22.06 29.29 -8.64
CA PRO A 248 -23.33 29.05 -9.31
C PRO A 248 -23.13 28.88 -10.83
N GLY A 249 -23.68 27.81 -11.42
CA GLY A 249 -23.54 27.45 -12.85
C GLY A 249 -22.59 26.27 -13.12
N ASN A 250 -22.36 25.94 -14.40
CA ASN A 250 -21.47 24.84 -14.84
C ASN A 250 -19.97 25.17 -14.74
N MET A 251 -19.59 26.30 -14.13
CA MET A 251 -18.19 26.72 -14.00
C MET A 251 -17.55 26.23 -12.71
N THR A 252 -16.33 25.69 -12.82
CA THR A 252 -15.50 25.28 -11.68
C THR A 252 -14.28 26.20 -11.58
N VAL A 253 -14.06 26.82 -10.41
CA VAL A 253 -12.86 27.64 -10.16
C VAL A 253 -11.83 26.82 -9.40
N ILE A 254 -10.64 26.74 -10.01
CA ILE A 254 -9.47 26.04 -9.47
C ILE A 254 -8.48 27.09 -8.96
N LYS A 255 -8.14 27.07 -7.66
CA LYS A 255 -7.05 27.88 -7.10
C LYS A 255 -5.87 26.96 -6.74
N ALA A 256 -4.67 27.31 -7.18
CA ALA A 256 -3.48 26.52 -6.88
C ALA A 256 -2.27 27.44 -6.68
N GLN A 257 -1.34 27.00 -5.84
CA GLN A 257 0.03 27.51 -5.84
C GLN A 257 0.86 26.57 -6.71
N VAL A 258 1.54 27.13 -7.70
CA VAL A 258 2.36 26.39 -8.66
C VAL A 258 3.70 27.13 -8.85
N PRO A 259 4.81 26.41 -9.10
CA PRO A 259 6.07 27.07 -9.43
C PRO A 259 5.91 27.94 -10.67
N LEU A 260 6.35 29.20 -10.62
CA LEU A 260 6.18 30.15 -11.73
C LEU A 260 6.74 29.61 -13.07
N ALA A 261 7.82 28.82 -13.00
CA ALA A 261 8.44 28.18 -14.16
C ALA A 261 7.50 27.22 -14.92
N GLU A 262 6.54 26.59 -14.23
CA GLU A 262 5.62 25.61 -14.81
C GLU A 262 4.39 26.26 -15.47
N VAL A 263 4.20 27.58 -15.33
CA VAL A 263 2.98 28.27 -15.79
C VAL A 263 3.17 28.94 -17.16
N SER A 264 4.38 28.93 -17.70
CA SER A 264 4.75 29.61 -18.95
C SER A 264 3.84 29.24 -20.14
N ASN A 265 3.36 28.00 -20.21
CA ASN A 265 2.47 27.50 -21.28
C ASN A 265 1.07 27.11 -20.79
N TYR A 266 0.66 27.59 -19.61
CA TYR A 266 -0.61 27.16 -19.02
C TYR A 266 -1.83 27.69 -19.79
N ASP A 267 -1.77 28.91 -20.33
CA ASP A 267 -2.87 29.52 -21.09
C ASP A 267 -3.30 28.66 -22.30
N SER A 268 -2.32 28.25 -23.11
CA SER A 268 -2.55 27.44 -24.31
C SER A 268 -3.08 26.06 -23.96
N SER A 269 -2.52 25.43 -22.93
CA SER A 269 -2.96 24.15 -22.40
C SER A 269 -4.40 24.21 -21.88
N LEU A 270 -4.74 25.27 -21.13
CA LEU A 270 -6.07 25.47 -20.57
C LEU A 270 -7.11 25.66 -21.66
N LYS A 271 -6.84 26.51 -22.66
CA LYS A 271 -7.75 26.72 -23.80
C LYS A 271 -7.97 25.43 -24.58
N SER A 272 -6.92 24.65 -24.82
CA SER A 272 -7.02 23.35 -25.50
C SER A 272 -7.95 22.38 -24.75
N VAL A 273 -7.74 22.21 -23.44
CA VAL A 273 -8.51 21.24 -22.63
C VAL A 273 -9.95 21.69 -22.38
N THR A 274 -10.23 22.99 -22.38
CA THR A 274 -11.56 23.56 -22.09
C THR A 274 -12.36 23.95 -23.33
N GLY A 275 -11.87 23.65 -24.53
CA GLY A 275 -12.53 24.09 -25.77
C GLY A 275 -12.61 25.61 -25.89
N GLY A 276 -11.62 26.33 -25.36
CA GLY A 276 -11.51 27.79 -25.39
C GLY A 276 -12.27 28.53 -24.30
N GLN A 277 -12.99 27.85 -23.40
CA GLN A 277 -13.80 28.50 -22.36
C GLN A 277 -13.06 28.78 -21.05
N GLY A 278 -11.87 28.22 -20.87
CA GLY A 278 -11.05 28.41 -19.67
C GLY A 278 -10.31 29.74 -19.66
N SER A 279 -10.30 30.39 -18.51
CA SER A 279 -9.45 31.54 -18.22
C SER A 279 -8.71 31.32 -16.90
N TYR A 280 -7.55 31.96 -16.75
CA TYR A 280 -6.79 31.93 -15.50
C TYR A 280 -6.20 33.31 -15.20
N SER A 281 -5.93 33.54 -13.92
CA SER A 281 -5.14 34.67 -13.45
C SER A 281 -4.13 34.16 -12.45
N MET A 282 -3.01 34.87 -12.33
CA MET A 282 -1.97 34.54 -11.35
C MET A 282 -1.55 35.79 -10.57
N THR A 283 -1.16 35.58 -9.33
CA THR A 283 -0.52 36.59 -8.48
C THR A 283 0.65 35.93 -7.77
N LEU A 284 1.80 36.59 -7.73
CA LEU A 284 2.96 36.08 -6.99
C LEU A 284 2.58 35.90 -5.51
N SER A 285 2.72 34.68 -4.99
CA SER A 285 2.39 34.38 -3.60
C SER A 285 3.56 34.63 -2.65
N HIS A 286 4.70 33.99 -2.91
CA HIS A 286 5.94 34.12 -2.14
C HIS A 286 7.10 33.49 -2.94
N TYR A 287 8.33 33.73 -2.50
CA TYR A 287 9.49 32.97 -2.95
C TYR A 287 9.71 31.77 -2.01
N GLU A 288 9.99 30.60 -2.58
CA GLU A 288 10.37 29.40 -1.83
C GLU A 288 11.80 29.01 -2.19
N GLN A 289 12.53 28.42 -1.23
CA GLN A 289 13.89 27.95 -1.49
C GLN A 289 13.85 26.82 -2.51
N VAL A 290 14.64 26.95 -3.58
CA VAL A 290 14.73 25.93 -4.63
C VAL A 290 15.21 24.60 -4.02
N PRO A 291 14.51 23.48 -4.26
CA PRO A 291 14.97 22.17 -3.81
C PRO A 291 16.41 21.89 -4.24
N SER A 292 17.23 21.33 -3.34
CA SER A 292 18.68 21.21 -3.54
C SER A 292 19.08 20.47 -4.83
N ASN A 293 18.28 19.48 -5.25
CA ASN A 293 18.49 18.76 -6.51
C ASN A 293 18.29 19.66 -7.74
N VAL A 294 17.27 20.52 -7.73
CA VAL A 294 17.01 21.48 -8.81
C VAL A 294 18.06 22.58 -8.79
N GLN A 295 18.47 23.04 -7.60
CA GLN A 295 19.56 24.00 -7.45
C GLN A 295 20.85 23.47 -8.07
N GLN A 296 21.22 22.21 -7.80
CA GLN A 296 22.40 21.58 -8.40
C GLN A 296 22.31 21.48 -9.93
N GLN A 297 21.13 21.15 -10.48
CA GLN A 297 20.91 21.10 -11.93
C GLN A 297 21.06 22.48 -12.59
N VAL A 298 20.47 23.52 -11.98
CA VAL A 298 20.57 24.89 -12.48
C VAL A 298 22.02 25.38 -12.44
N VAL A 299 22.74 25.12 -11.33
CA VAL A 299 24.17 25.45 -11.20
C VAL A 299 24.98 24.72 -12.27
N ALA A 300 24.74 23.44 -12.51
CA ALA A 300 25.45 22.66 -13.52
C ALA A 300 25.19 23.15 -14.95
N GLN A 301 23.95 23.55 -15.28
CA GLN A 301 23.62 24.11 -16.59
C GLN A 301 24.31 25.46 -16.83
N TYR A 302 24.35 26.33 -15.83
CA TYR A 302 25.03 27.63 -15.94
C TYR A 302 26.55 27.49 -15.99
N ALA A 303 27.14 26.56 -15.24
CA ALA A 303 28.58 26.27 -15.29
C ALA A 303 29.02 25.82 -16.69
N LYS A 304 28.20 25.03 -17.40
CA LYS A 304 28.47 24.65 -18.80
C LYS A 304 28.39 25.83 -19.76
N LYS A 305 27.40 26.71 -19.62
CA LYS A 305 27.25 27.89 -20.48
C LYS A 305 28.30 28.99 -20.27
N SER A 306 29.00 28.96 -19.14
CA SER A 306 30.08 29.92 -18.82
C SER A 306 31.47 29.37 -19.15
N SER A 307 31.55 28.13 -19.62
CA SER A 307 32.78 27.49 -20.11
C SER A 307 32.80 27.31 -21.65
N GLU A 308 31.78 27.83 -22.33
CA GLU A 308 31.70 28.08 -23.78
C GLU A 308 31.85 29.57 -24.05
#